data_AF-A0A3C1S5C0-F1
#
_entry.id   AF-A0A3C1S5C0-F1
#
_cell.length_a   1.000
_cell.length_b   1.000
_cell.length_c   1.000
_cell.angle_alpha   90.00
_cell.angle_beta   90.00
_cell.angle_gamma   90.00
#
_symmetry.space_group_name_H-M   'P 1'
#
loop_
_entity.id
_entity.type
_entity.pdbx_description
1 polymer ?
#
loop_
_entity_poly.entity_id
_entity_poly.type
_entity_poly.pdbx_seq_one_letter_code
_entity_poly.pdbx_strand_id
1 'polypeptide(L)'
;MPVKGESKVVFQFGSGEAKVKKILFKDYEYFWRLYAKVTDIDTIRAILAKIDRLTDEAMRRFHGEFFTPVKFAKKGLEYLEKTIGKKWWASGEYRLWDMAAGTGNLEYHLPQDALKYCYLSTLYIEDIEHLNKLFPDSAVFQYDYLNDDIEHFNNSIGLKFPWKMPQKLRTDLENPNIKWIILINPPFATSQIAGTNHGDSKQGVSETKIRGMMHADKLGEVSRELFSQFIYRIKMEFEGKQAHLGLFSKIKYLNSNNDQNFRNDVFHYVFERGFIFSSVNFSGTSRTSQFPVGFLIWKLNEKKKIEEQEIIVDIFNEKVEKVGFKIIASENKTTHLSKWIDRPPAKIKFPPFGSAVGIKGENKDRRDRISEGFLASLMCKGNDFQNQNNTAFLSGPYVSAGAFSVTPINFEKAMVVHAARRIPKATWINDRDQFMSPRKELSSEFITDCTIWSLFSNSNNTAALKSVQYEGEVYQIHNNFFPYLLNEVKTWEITDSEIRLTMSNAKDTFVAQWLNGRDLSTESQKVITAGKELYRFYFANLNQIRTPKFKIETWDAGLWQIKQSLIDVEIGEQFLLNLKTANAELKEKIYPQLIDYRIILG
;
A
#
# COMPACT_ATOMS: atom_id res chain seq x y z
N MET A 1 -8.28 -14.63 -49.92
CA MET A 1 -7.47 -14.97 -51.10
C MET A 1 -7.31 -13.73 -51.97
N PRO A 2 -6.16 -13.53 -52.65
CA PRO A 2 -5.98 -12.41 -53.57
C PRO A 2 -6.83 -12.61 -54.84
N VAL A 3 -7.41 -11.53 -55.36
CA VAL A 3 -8.12 -11.53 -56.65
C VAL A 3 -7.16 -11.02 -57.71
N LYS A 4 -6.93 -11.81 -58.76
CA LYS A 4 -5.91 -11.52 -59.79
C LYS A 4 -6.27 -10.24 -60.55
N GLY A 5 -5.38 -9.24 -60.53
CA GLY A 5 -5.52 -8.00 -61.31
C GLY A 5 -6.04 -6.77 -60.55
N GLU A 6 -6.51 -6.91 -59.30
CA GLU A 6 -6.93 -5.78 -58.48
C GLU A 6 -6.13 -5.74 -57.17
N SER A 7 -5.70 -4.55 -56.71
CA SER A 7 -4.99 -4.35 -55.44
C SER A 7 -5.89 -4.56 -54.20
N LYS A 8 -6.63 -5.67 -54.15
CA LYS A 8 -7.63 -5.99 -53.14
C LYS A 8 -7.42 -7.42 -52.63
N VAL A 9 -7.42 -7.56 -51.30
CA VAL A 9 -7.33 -8.85 -50.62
C VAL A 9 -8.67 -9.12 -49.93
N VAL A 10 -9.25 -10.29 -50.21
CA VAL A 10 -10.48 -10.76 -49.56
C VAL A 10 -10.09 -11.57 -48.32
N PHE A 11 -10.51 -11.11 -47.15
CA PHE A 11 -10.38 -11.82 -45.89
C PHE A 11 -11.67 -12.58 -45.62
N GLN A 12 -11.60 -13.91 -45.69
CA GLN A 12 -12.69 -14.79 -45.24
C GLN A 12 -12.41 -15.18 -43.80
N PHE A 13 -13.33 -14.80 -42.92
CA PHE A 13 -13.37 -15.27 -41.54
C PHE A 13 -14.33 -16.47 -41.55
N GLY A 14 -13.93 -17.60 -40.97
CA GLY A 14 -14.57 -18.92 -41.14
C GLY A 14 -16.06 -19.04 -40.75
N SER A 15 -16.74 -17.94 -40.42
CA SER A 15 -18.18 -17.80 -40.21
C SER A 15 -18.97 -17.44 -41.48
N GLY A 16 -18.32 -17.37 -42.65
CA GLY A 16 -18.97 -16.98 -43.92
C GLY A 16 -18.97 -15.49 -44.21
N GLU A 17 -18.46 -14.66 -43.30
CA GLU A 17 -18.20 -13.24 -43.55
C GLU A 17 -16.93 -13.02 -44.37
N ALA A 18 -17.06 -12.26 -45.46
CA ALA A 18 -15.94 -11.81 -46.29
C ALA A 18 -15.81 -10.28 -46.21
N LYS A 19 -14.66 -9.76 -45.76
CA LYS A 19 -14.32 -8.33 -45.83
C LYS A 19 -13.24 -8.10 -46.88
N VAL A 20 -13.48 -7.15 -47.78
CA VAL A 20 -12.53 -6.76 -48.83
C VAL A 20 -11.76 -5.53 -48.36
N LYS A 21 -10.43 -5.64 -48.25
CA LYS A 21 -9.56 -4.48 -47.98
C LYS A 21 -8.59 -4.25 -49.13
N LYS A 22 -8.38 -2.97 -49.46
CA LYS A 22 -7.38 -2.54 -50.44
C LYS A 22 -6.01 -2.56 -49.77
N ILE A 23 -5.18 -3.55 -50.12
CA ILE A 23 -3.81 -3.71 -49.63
C ILE A 23 -2.95 -4.01 -50.85
N LEU A 24 -1.76 -3.41 -50.93
CA LEU A 24 -0.82 -3.70 -52.02
C LEU A 24 -0.35 -5.15 -51.90
N PHE A 25 -0.34 -5.88 -53.01
CA PHE A 25 0.01 -7.30 -53.05
C PHE A 25 1.38 -7.60 -52.43
N LYS A 26 2.36 -6.70 -52.66
CA LYS A 26 3.69 -6.77 -52.07
C LYS A 26 3.69 -6.76 -50.54
N ASP A 27 2.77 -6.02 -49.91
CA ASP A 27 2.70 -5.89 -48.45
C ASP A 27 2.00 -7.11 -47.83
N TYR A 28 1.04 -7.70 -48.54
CA TYR A 28 0.40 -8.97 -48.16
C TYR A 28 1.40 -10.13 -48.19
N GLU A 29 2.16 -10.27 -49.28
CA GLU A 29 3.22 -11.28 -49.42
C GLU A 29 4.32 -11.07 -48.36
N TYR A 30 4.73 -9.81 -48.13
CA TYR A 30 5.72 -9.48 -47.11
C TYR A 30 5.25 -9.86 -45.70
N PHE A 31 4.01 -9.56 -45.35
CA PHE A 31 3.42 -9.92 -44.06
C PHE A 31 3.45 -11.44 -43.83
N TRP A 32 2.97 -12.23 -44.79
CA TRP A 32 2.95 -13.70 -44.65
C TRP A 32 4.32 -14.37 -44.82
N ARG A 33 5.30 -13.66 -45.37
CA ARG A 33 6.71 -14.11 -45.34
C ARG A 33 7.35 -13.93 -43.97
N LEU A 34 6.90 -12.93 -43.20
CA LEU A 34 7.41 -12.66 -41.86
C LEU A 34 6.72 -13.50 -40.78
N TYR A 35 5.45 -13.87 -40.99
CA TYR A 35 4.63 -14.53 -39.97
C TYR A 35 4.01 -15.81 -40.51
N ALA A 36 4.17 -16.91 -39.76
CA ALA A 36 3.52 -18.18 -40.07
C ALA A 36 2.00 -18.09 -39.84
N LYS A 37 1.22 -18.72 -40.71
CA LYS A 37 -0.23 -18.81 -40.55
C LYS A 37 -0.56 -19.74 -39.40
N VAL A 38 -1.27 -19.24 -38.39
CA VAL A 38 -1.78 -20.07 -37.28
C VAL A 38 -2.87 -21.00 -37.84
N THR A 39 -2.68 -22.30 -37.68
CA THR A 39 -3.60 -23.36 -38.15
C THR A 39 -4.28 -24.11 -37.00
N ASP A 40 -3.76 -23.98 -35.79
CA ASP A 40 -4.33 -24.58 -34.58
C ASP A 40 -5.63 -23.87 -34.17
N ILE A 41 -6.71 -24.64 -34.02
CA ILE A 41 -8.07 -24.12 -33.79
C ILE A 41 -8.19 -23.44 -32.42
N ASP A 42 -7.50 -23.95 -31.39
CA ASP A 42 -7.55 -23.37 -30.04
C ASP A 42 -6.77 -22.05 -29.97
N THR A 43 -5.64 -21.96 -30.66
CA THR A 43 -4.88 -20.71 -30.82
C THR A 43 -5.66 -19.69 -31.67
N ILE A 44 -6.34 -20.13 -32.72
CA ILE A 44 -7.23 -19.27 -33.52
C ILE A 44 -8.38 -18.73 -32.65
N ARG A 45 -9.06 -19.59 -31.87
CA ARG A 45 -10.10 -19.17 -30.92
C ARG A 45 -9.55 -18.20 -29.87
N ALA A 46 -8.34 -18.44 -29.34
CA ALA A 46 -7.70 -17.53 -28.39
C ALA A 46 -7.29 -16.18 -29.01
N ILE A 47 -6.98 -16.13 -30.30
CA ILE A 47 -6.71 -14.89 -31.05
C ILE A 47 -8.01 -14.14 -31.34
N LEU A 48 -9.07 -14.84 -31.79
CA LEU A 48 -10.40 -14.27 -32.05
C LEU A 48 -11.03 -13.71 -30.77
N ALA A 49 -10.90 -14.39 -29.63
CA ALA A 49 -11.32 -13.89 -28.31
C ALA A 49 -10.54 -12.64 -27.85
N LYS A 50 -9.43 -12.31 -28.54
CA LYS A 50 -8.60 -11.13 -28.31
C LYS A 50 -8.66 -10.14 -29.49
N ILE A 51 -9.46 -10.37 -30.52
CA ILE A 51 -9.59 -9.44 -31.65
C ILE A 51 -10.22 -8.13 -31.18
N ASP A 52 -11.26 -8.21 -30.34
CA ASP A 52 -11.88 -7.04 -29.71
C ASP A 52 -10.93 -6.34 -28.72
N ARG A 53 -9.87 -7.04 -28.29
CA ARG A 53 -8.81 -6.49 -27.44
C ARG A 53 -7.81 -5.61 -28.19
N LEU A 54 -7.77 -5.66 -29.52
CA LEU A 54 -6.91 -4.85 -30.37
C LEU A 54 -7.59 -3.56 -30.86
N THR A 55 -8.91 -3.47 -30.75
CA THR A 55 -9.70 -2.35 -31.28
C THR A 55 -10.00 -1.25 -30.28
N ASP A 56 -9.84 -1.46 -28.97
CA ASP A 56 -10.31 -0.48 -27.98
C ASP A 56 -9.37 -0.25 -26.78
N GLU A 57 -8.29 0.51 -27.01
CA GLU A 57 -7.55 1.12 -25.90
C GLU A 57 -8.30 2.30 -25.26
N ALA A 58 -9.25 2.91 -25.96
CA ALA A 58 -10.00 4.08 -25.49
C ALA A 58 -11.07 3.68 -24.45
N MET A 59 -11.90 2.65 -24.73
CA MET A 59 -12.86 2.11 -23.76
C MET A 59 -12.19 1.59 -22.48
N ARG A 60 -11.02 0.93 -22.60
CA ARG A 60 -10.24 0.44 -21.44
C ARG A 60 -9.80 1.56 -20.47
N ARG A 61 -9.48 2.74 -21.00
CA ARG A 61 -9.08 3.91 -20.19
C ARG A 61 -10.30 4.67 -19.66
N PHE A 62 -11.44 4.60 -20.35
CA PHE A 62 -12.64 5.37 -20.00
C PHE A 62 -13.35 4.81 -18.75
N HIS A 63 -13.37 3.49 -18.54
CA HIS A 63 -14.14 2.87 -17.46
C HIS A 63 -13.38 2.69 -16.13
N GLY A 64 -12.05 2.67 -16.13
CA GLY A 64 -11.23 2.57 -14.90
C GLY A 64 -11.25 1.18 -14.25
N GLU A 65 -11.51 0.13 -15.03
CA GLU A 65 -11.67 -1.24 -14.54
C GLU A 65 -10.33 -2.00 -14.44
N PHE A 66 -10.05 -2.55 -13.26
CA PHE A 66 -8.89 -3.40 -13.03
C PHE A 66 -9.22 -4.85 -13.45
N PHE A 67 -9.01 -5.18 -14.72
CA PHE A 67 -9.21 -6.55 -15.21
C PHE A 67 -8.21 -7.52 -14.58
N THR A 68 -8.71 -8.59 -13.94
CA THR A 68 -7.87 -9.68 -13.44
C THR A 68 -7.08 -10.31 -14.58
N PRO A 69 -5.75 -10.43 -14.49
CA PRO A 69 -4.97 -11.08 -15.54
C PRO A 69 -5.35 -12.56 -15.64
N VAL A 70 -5.67 -13.02 -16.85
CA VAL A 70 -6.17 -14.38 -17.13
C VAL A 70 -5.26 -15.48 -16.55
N LYS A 71 -3.93 -15.26 -16.55
CA LYS A 71 -2.96 -16.19 -15.94
C LYS A 71 -3.18 -16.39 -14.42
N PHE A 72 -3.57 -15.34 -13.70
CA PHE A 72 -3.89 -15.42 -12.27
C PHE A 72 -5.33 -15.87 -12.02
N ALA A 73 -6.27 -15.55 -12.92
CA ALA A 73 -7.61 -16.14 -12.89
C ALA A 73 -7.54 -17.67 -12.96
N LYS A 74 -6.77 -18.22 -13.91
CA LYS A 74 -6.49 -19.66 -13.99
C LYS A 74 -5.92 -20.19 -12.68
N LYS A 75 -4.97 -19.46 -12.10
CA LYS A 75 -4.36 -19.84 -10.81
C LYS A 75 -5.37 -19.84 -9.67
N GLY A 76 -6.33 -18.92 -9.66
CA GLY A 76 -7.45 -18.89 -8.73
C GLY A 76 -8.32 -20.14 -8.84
N LEU A 77 -8.69 -20.53 -10.06
CA LEU A 77 -9.43 -21.78 -10.31
C LEU A 77 -8.66 -23.02 -9.82
N GLU A 78 -7.33 -23.09 -10.05
CA GLU A 78 -6.49 -24.18 -9.52
C GLU A 78 -6.56 -24.25 -7.97
N TYR A 79 -6.61 -23.12 -7.28
CA TYR A 79 -6.73 -23.07 -5.82
C TYR A 79 -8.13 -23.45 -5.34
N LEU A 80 -9.17 -23.07 -6.09
CA LEU A 80 -10.54 -23.50 -5.82
C LEU A 80 -10.68 -25.01 -5.96
N GLU A 81 -10.18 -25.60 -7.04
CA GLU A 81 -10.22 -27.06 -7.24
C GLU A 81 -9.43 -27.82 -6.16
N LYS A 82 -8.32 -27.27 -5.68
CA LYS A 82 -7.58 -27.85 -4.55
C LYS A 82 -8.33 -27.79 -3.23
N THR A 83 -9.30 -26.89 -3.10
CA THR A 83 -10.02 -26.64 -1.85
C THR A 83 -11.36 -27.38 -1.84
N ILE A 84 -12.11 -27.29 -2.93
CA ILE A 84 -13.47 -27.82 -3.06
C ILE A 84 -13.46 -29.22 -3.72
N GLY A 85 -12.44 -29.49 -4.53
CA GLY A 85 -12.34 -30.69 -5.36
C GLY A 85 -12.43 -30.36 -6.85
N LYS A 86 -11.73 -31.15 -7.66
CA LYS A 86 -11.83 -31.09 -9.12
C LYS A 86 -13.24 -31.47 -9.56
N LYS A 87 -13.71 -30.89 -10.67
CA LYS A 87 -15.03 -31.17 -11.22
C LYS A 87 -16.16 -30.98 -10.20
N TRP A 88 -16.09 -29.92 -9.39
CA TRP A 88 -17.09 -29.59 -8.36
C TRP A 88 -18.53 -29.55 -8.91
N TRP A 89 -18.72 -29.25 -10.19
CA TRP A 89 -20.02 -29.24 -10.86
C TRP A 89 -20.60 -30.63 -11.16
N ALA A 90 -19.78 -31.69 -11.15
CA ALA A 90 -20.18 -33.01 -11.62
C ALA A 90 -21.28 -33.66 -10.78
N SER A 91 -21.35 -33.35 -9.48
CA SER A 91 -22.45 -33.82 -8.61
C SER A 91 -23.77 -33.06 -8.84
N GLY A 92 -23.72 -31.89 -9.48
CA GLY A 92 -24.87 -30.99 -9.61
C GLY A 92 -25.24 -30.24 -8.33
N GLU A 93 -24.52 -30.47 -7.21
CA GLU A 93 -24.78 -29.84 -5.91
C GLU A 93 -24.24 -28.40 -5.82
N TYR A 94 -23.26 -28.05 -6.65
CA TYR A 94 -22.59 -26.76 -6.58
C TYR A 94 -23.14 -25.75 -7.59
N ARG A 95 -23.13 -24.47 -7.20
CA ARG A 95 -23.32 -23.32 -8.09
C ARG A 95 -22.16 -22.35 -7.94
N LEU A 96 -21.75 -21.75 -9.05
CA LEU A 96 -20.79 -20.65 -9.05
C LEU A 96 -21.52 -19.34 -9.34
N TRP A 97 -21.21 -18.29 -8.57
CA TRP A 97 -21.71 -16.96 -8.86
C TRP A 97 -20.58 -15.93 -8.80
N ASP A 98 -20.34 -15.24 -9.92
CA ASP A 98 -19.56 -14.01 -9.97
C ASP A 98 -20.52 -12.81 -10.07
N MET A 99 -20.57 -12.01 -9.01
CA MET A 99 -21.46 -10.84 -8.94
C MET A 99 -20.90 -9.60 -9.64
N ALA A 100 -19.63 -9.65 -10.06
CA ALA A 100 -18.91 -8.56 -10.71
C ALA A 100 -18.04 -9.11 -11.86
N ALA A 101 -18.67 -9.90 -12.75
CA ALA A 101 -17.98 -10.67 -13.78
C ALA A 101 -17.22 -9.79 -14.79
N GLY A 102 -17.69 -8.56 -15.03
CA GLY A 102 -17.17 -7.69 -16.09
C GLY A 102 -17.14 -8.45 -17.42
N THR A 103 -15.96 -8.56 -18.04
CA THR A 103 -15.78 -9.32 -19.29
C THR A 103 -15.51 -10.82 -19.08
N GLY A 104 -15.63 -11.36 -17.86
CA GLY A 104 -15.55 -12.80 -17.57
C GLY A 104 -14.15 -13.41 -17.56
N ASN A 105 -13.13 -12.65 -17.14
CA ASN A 105 -11.75 -13.16 -17.10
C ASN A 105 -11.55 -14.27 -16.06
N LEU A 106 -12.33 -14.29 -14.97
CA LEU A 106 -12.23 -15.29 -13.91
C LEU A 106 -12.72 -16.67 -14.38
N GLU A 107 -13.75 -16.65 -15.22
CA GLU A 107 -14.48 -17.80 -15.74
C GLU A 107 -13.84 -18.37 -17.00
N TYR A 108 -12.94 -17.63 -17.65
CA TYR A 108 -12.39 -17.94 -18.98
C TYR A 108 -11.81 -19.36 -19.12
N HIS A 109 -11.34 -19.96 -18.03
CA HIS A 109 -10.76 -21.30 -18.01
C HIS A 109 -11.67 -22.38 -17.40
N LEU A 110 -12.92 -22.05 -17.09
CA LEU A 110 -13.92 -23.04 -16.70
C LEU A 110 -14.27 -23.94 -17.90
N PRO A 111 -14.46 -25.25 -17.67
CA PRO A 111 -14.90 -26.15 -18.73
C PRO A 111 -16.39 -25.95 -19.03
N GLN A 112 -16.78 -26.27 -20.27
CA GLN A 112 -18.14 -26.07 -20.76
C GLN A 112 -19.21 -26.73 -19.87
N ASP A 113 -18.96 -27.95 -19.39
CA ASP A 113 -19.89 -28.70 -18.52
C ASP A 113 -20.19 -27.99 -17.19
N ALA A 114 -19.32 -27.08 -16.74
CA ALA A 114 -19.52 -26.30 -15.52
C ALA A 114 -20.46 -25.10 -15.75
N LEU A 115 -20.51 -24.56 -16.97
CA LEU A 115 -21.15 -23.28 -17.28
C LEU A 115 -22.64 -23.24 -16.94
N LYS A 116 -23.37 -24.36 -17.12
CA LYS A 116 -24.80 -24.46 -16.75
C LYS A 116 -25.12 -24.26 -15.26
N TYR A 117 -24.08 -24.30 -14.42
CA TYR A 117 -24.14 -24.09 -12.99
C TYR A 117 -23.57 -22.72 -12.57
N CYS A 118 -23.23 -21.86 -13.54
CA CYS A 118 -22.67 -20.54 -13.32
C CYS A 118 -23.74 -19.45 -13.49
N TYR A 119 -23.72 -18.51 -12.55
CA TYR A 119 -24.43 -17.24 -12.60
C TYR A 119 -23.40 -16.13 -12.76
N LEU A 120 -23.51 -15.31 -13.80
CA LEU A 120 -22.58 -14.22 -14.07
C LEU A 120 -23.35 -12.91 -14.15
N SER A 121 -23.03 -11.96 -13.28
CA SER A 121 -23.66 -10.65 -13.31
C SER A 121 -22.66 -9.51 -13.40
N THR A 122 -23.08 -8.45 -14.08
CA THR A 122 -22.28 -7.25 -14.32
C THR A 122 -23.19 -6.02 -14.38
N LEU A 123 -22.61 -4.85 -14.13
CA LEU A 123 -23.32 -3.57 -14.15
C LEU A 123 -23.64 -3.12 -15.59
N TYR A 124 -22.76 -3.42 -16.54
CA TYR A 124 -22.81 -2.89 -17.91
C TYR A 124 -23.52 -3.85 -18.85
N ILE A 125 -24.41 -3.32 -19.68
CA ILE A 125 -25.19 -4.13 -20.63
C ILE A 125 -24.31 -4.62 -21.78
N GLU A 126 -23.27 -3.85 -22.12
CA GLU A 126 -22.30 -4.16 -23.16
C GLU A 126 -21.52 -5.45 -22.85
N ASP A 127 -21.21 -5.67 -21.57
CA ASP A 127 -20.56 -6.90 -21.10
C ASP A 127 -21.48 -8.12 -21.22
N ILE A 128 -22.80 -7.95 -21.09
CA ILE A 128 -23.78 -9.06 -21.15
C ILE A 128 -23.74 -9.75 -22.51
N GLU A 129 -23.69 -8.99 -23.60
CA GLU A 129 -23.60 -9.57 -24.94
C GLU A 129 -22.29 -10.34 -25.14
N HIS A 130 -21.18 -9.81 -24.60
CA HIS A 130 -19.88 -10.47 -24.66
C HIS A 130 -19.87 -11.77 -23.85
N LEU A 131 -20.36 -11.73 -22.61
CA LEU A 131 -20.45 -12.88 -21.71
C LEU A 131 -21.36 -13.98 -22.28
N ASN A 132 -22.51 -13.63 -22.86
CA ASN A 132 -23.39 -14.62 -23.49
C ASN A 132 -22.73 -15.35 -24.68
N LYS A 133 -21.89 -14.64 -25.46
CA LYS A 133 -21.13 -15.27 -26.55
C LYS A 133 -20.02 -16.17 -26.02
N LEU A 134 -19.37 -15.76 -24.94
CA LEU A 134 -18.23 -16.48 -24.36
C LEU A 134 -18.66 -17.67 -23.49
N PHE A 135 -19.80 -17.58 -22.81
CA PHE A 135 -20.33 -18.54 -21.85
C PHE A 135 -21.81 -18.87 -22.12
N PRO A 136 -22.13 -19.50 -23.27
CA PRO A 136 -23.51 -19.64 -23.76
C PRO A 136 -24.45 -20.45 -22.84
N ASP A 137 -23.89 -21.34 -22.01
CA ASP A 137 -24.68 -22.15 -21.08
C ASP A 137 -24.83 -21.52 -19.69
N SER A 138 -24.16 -20.39 -19.42
CA SER A 138 -24.24 -19.68 -18.13
C SER A 138 -25.47 -18.78 -18.06
N ALA A 139 -25.97 -18.57 -16.83
CA ALA A 139 -27.00 -17.57 -16.60
C ALA A 139 -26.36 -16.19 -16.47
N VAL A 140 -26.34 -15.43 -17.56
CA VAL A 140 -25.77 -14.07 -17.64
C VAL A 140 -26.88 -13.01 -17.53
N PHE A 141 -26.73 -12.03 -16.64
CA PHE A 141 -27.74 -10.98 -16.45
C PHE A 141 -27.16 -9.66 -15.90
N GLN A 142 -27.78 -8.54 -16.26
CA GLN A 142 -27.37 -7.23 -15.77
C GLN A 142 -27.85 -7.04 -14.32
N TYR A 143 -26.94 -6.72 -13.40
CA TYR A 143 -27.25 -6.58 -11.98
C TYR A 143 -26.27 -5.64 -11.27
N ASP A 144 -26.80 -4.63 -10.58
CA ASP A 144 -26.07 -3.80 -9.65
C ASP A 144 -26.14 -4.44 -8.26
N TYR A 145 -25.15 -5.27 -7.95
CA TYR A 145 -25.09 -6.01 -6.69
C TYR A 145 -25.05 -5.11 -5.44
N LEU A 146 -24.83 -3.79 -5.53
CA LEU A 146 -24.83 -2.93 -4.35
C LEU A 146 -26.11 -2.10 -4.18
N ASN A 147 -27.00 -2.10 -5.18
CA ASN A 147 -28.21 -1.26 -5.19
C ASN A 147 -29.50 -2.00 -5.54
N ASP A 148 -29.42 -3.10 -6.29
CA ASP A 148 -30.59 -3.87 -6.70
C ASP A 148 -31.05 -4.85 -5.60
N ASP A 149 -32.37 -5.01 -5.48
CA ASP A 149 -33.07 -5.91 -4.55
C ASP A 149 -32.74 -5.73 -3.06
N ILE A 150 -32.10 -4.62 -2.67
CA ILE A 150 -31.68 -4.36 -1.27
C ILE A 150 -32.88 -4.28 -0.32
N GLU A 151 -34.03 -3.84 -0.83
CA GLU A 151 -35.29 -3.74 -0.11
C GLU A 151 -35.71 -5.09 0.52
N HIS A 152 -35.33 -6.21 -0.10
CA HIS A 152 -35.69 -7.54 0.38
C HIS A 152 -34.96 -7.98 1.65
N PHE A 153 -33.83 -7.35 2.00
CA PHE A 153 -33.12 -7.64 3.24
C PHE A 153 -33.74 -6.98 4.48
N ASN A 154 -34.46 -5.87 4.31
CA ASN A 154 -35.01 -5.05 5.41
C ASN A 154 -36.55 -5.03 5.44
N ASN A 155 -37.21 -5.86 4.63
CA ASN A 155 -38.65 -5.86 4.47
C ASN A 155 -39.41 -6.51 5.64
N SER A 156 -39.37 -5.86 6.80
CA SER A 156 -40.09 -6.27 8.01
C SER A 156 -41.60 -5.98 7.97
N ILE A 157 -42.07 -5.27 6.94
CA ILE A 157 -43.46 -4.79 6.77
C ILE A 157 -44.22 -5.59 5.68
N GLY A 158 -43.56 -6.54 5.00
CA GLY A 158 -44.20 -7.45 4.03
C GLY A 158 -44.59 -6.81 2.69
N LEU A 159 -43.95 -5.69 2.31
CA LEU A 159 -44.19 -5.02 1.02
C LEU A 159 -43.60 -5.84 -0.13
N LYS A 160 -44.35 -6.05 -1.22
CA LYS A 160 -43.85 -6.80 -2.38
C LYS A 160 -43.11 -5.86 -3.34
N PHE A 161 -41.80 -6.05 -3.46
CA PHE A 161 -40.98 -5.39 -4.48
C PHE A 161 -40.72 -6.37 -5.65
N PRO A 162 -40.65 -5.88 -6.90
CA PRO A 162 -40.28 -6.72 -8.04
C PRO A 162 -38.81 -7.11 -7.96
N TRP A 163 -38.50 -8.37 -8.25
CA TRP A 163 -37.13 -8.88 -8.28
C TRP A 163 -36.45 -8.57 -9.61
N LYS A 164 -35.22 -8.05 -9.54
CA LYS A 164 -34.31 -8.03 -10.69
C LYS A 164 -33.46 -9.30 -10.78
N MET A 165 -33.16 -9.93 -9.65
CA MET A 165 -32.47 -11.23 -9.63
C MET A 165 -33.30 -12.33 -10.34
N PRO A 166 -32.68 -13.13 -11.24
CA PRO A 166 -33.38 -14.20 -11.96
C PRO A 166 -34.06 -15.22 -11.05
N GLN A 167 -35.24 -15.69 -11.44
CA GLN A 167 -36.02 -16.66 -10.65
C GLN A 167 -35.24 -17.94 -10.35
N LYS A 168 -34.48 -18.47 -11.31
CA LYS A 168 -33.66 -19.67 -11.12
C LYS A 168 -32.60 -19.46 -10.02
N LEU A 169 -31.92 -18.31 -10.04
CA LEU A 169 -30.92 -17.96 -9.03
C LEU A 169 -31.56 -17.86 -7.64
N ARG A 170 -32.72 -17.20 -7.52
CA ARG A 170 -33.45 -17.11 -6.25
C ARG A 170 -33.86 -18.48 -5.71
N THR A 171 -34.41 -19.33 -6.57
CA THR A 171 -34.79 -20.70 -6.19
C THR A 171 -33.57 -21.53 -5.78
N ASP A 172 -32.43 -21.39 -6.46
CA ASP A 172 -31.19 -22.06 -6.06
C ASP A 172 -30.69 -21.51 -4.71
N LEU A 173 -30.79 -20.20 -4.44
CA LEU A 173 -30.39 -19.58 -3.16
C LEU A 173 -31.23 -20.06 -1.98
N GLU A 174 -32.51 -20.34 -2.20
CA GLU A 174 -33.42 -20.89 -1.19
C GLU A 174 -33.20 -22.40 -0.94
N ASN A 175 -32.49 -23.10 -1.82
CA ASN A 175 -32.28 -24.54 -1.70
C ASN A 175 -31.11 -24.87 -0.75
N PRO A 176 -31.37 -25.49 0.42
CA PRO A 176 -30.33 -25.79 1.41
C PRO A 176 -29.33 -26.87 0.98
N ASN A 177 -29.67 -27.66 -0.05
CA ASN A 177 -28.79 -28.72 -0.57
C ASN A 177 -27.76 -28.17 -1.58
N ILE A 178 -27.91 -26.93 -2.03
CA ILE A 178 -26.96 -26.29 -2.94
C ILE A 178 -25.79 -25.70 -2.16
N LYS A 179 -24.59 -26.00 -2.64
CA LYS A 179 -23.33 -25.44 -2.15
C LYS A 179 -22.88 -24.34 -3.10
N TRP A 180 -22.34 -23.26 -2.56
CA TRP A 180 -22.01 -22.07 -3.33
C TRP A 180 -20.52 -21.83 -3.45
N ILE A 181 -20.11 -21.42 -4.65
CA ILE A 181 -18.77 -20.91 -4.96
C ILE A 181 -18.94 -19.47 -5.40
N ILE A 182 -18.52 -18.53 -4.57
CA ILE A 182 -18.49 -17.12 -4.90
C ILE A 182 -17.09 -16.83 -5.41
N LEU A 183 -16.93 -16.64 -6.72
CA LEU A 183 -15.66 -16.29 -7.34
C LEU A 183 -15.78 -14.84 -7.82
N ILE A 184 -15.01 -13.92 -7.24
CA ILE A 184 -15.24 -12.50 -7.49
C ILE A 184 -13.95 -11.67 -7.43
N ASN A 185 -13.88 -10.64 -8.28
CA ASN A 185 -12.92 -9.55 -8.21
C ASN A 185 -13.66 -8.20 -8.10
N PRO A 186 -14.09 -7.78 -6.90
CA PRO A 186 -14.81 -6.53 -6.73
C PRO A 186 -13.95 -5.32 -7.12
N PRO A 187 -14.57 -4.20 -7.55
CA PRO A 187 -13.82 -3.00 -7.91
C PRO A 187 -13.00 -2.42 -6.74
N PHE A 188 -11.76 -2.03 -7.01
CA PHE A 188 -10.81 -1.47 -6.02
C PHE A 188 -11.03 0.01 -5.64
N ALA A 189 -12.08 0.65 -6.16
CA ALA A 189 -12.26 2.10 -6.04
C ALA A 189 -12.59 2.54 -4.59
N THR A 190 -12.04 3.68 -4.20
CA THR A 190 -12.23 4.34 -2.89
C THR A 190 -12.70 5.76 -3.12
N SER A 191 -13.59 6.31 -2.29
CA SER A 191 -14.06 7.71 -2.40
C SER A 191 -13.07 8.77 -1.88
N GLN A 192 -11.80 8.44 -1.67
CA GLN A 192 -10.82 9.41 -1.19
C GLN A 192 -10.29 10.30 -2.32
N ILE A 193 -10.27 11.61 -2.05
CA ILE A 193 -9.64 12.65 -2.89
C ILE A 193 -8.14 12.36 -2.93
N ALA A 194 -7.66 11.77 -4.03
CA ALA A 194 -6.24 11.77 -4.32
C ALA A 194 -5.87 13.20 -4.74
N GLY A 195 -5.30 13.97 -3.81
CA GLY A 195 -4.77 15.29 -4.09
C GLY A 195 -3.57 15.22 -5.04
N THR A 196 -3.83 15.19 -6.34
CA THR A 196 -2.92 15.62 -7.40
C THR A 196 -3.79 16.04 -8.59
N ASN A 197 -3.60 17.27 -9.04
CA ASN A 197 -4.25 17.84 -10.22
C ASN A 197 -4.15 16.88 -11.42
N HIS A 198 -5.26 16.77 -12.17
CA HIS A 198 -5.50 15.96 -13.38
C HIS A 198 -6.15 14.58 -13.14
N GLY A 199 -7.48 14.60 -13.10
CA GLY A 199 -8.36 13.44 -13.15
C GLY A 199 -9.52 13.64 -12.18
N ASP A 200 -10.72 13.90 -12.70
CA ASP A 200 -11.93 13.97 -11.88
C ASP A 200 -12.01 12.72 -10.98
N SER A 201 -11.77 12.91 -9.68
CA SER A 201 -12.09 11.87 -8.71
C SER A 201 -13.57 11.56 -8.90
N LYS A 202 -13.92 10.31 -9.24
CA LYS A 202 -15.32 9.87 -9.40
C LYS A 202 -16.06 9.99 -8.06
N GLN A 203 -16.47 11.21 -7.70
CA GLN A 203 -17.27 11.49 -6.52
C GLN A 203 -18.53 10.62 -6.58
N GLY A 204 -18.90 10.01 -5.45
CA GLY A 204 -20.18 9.31 -5.32
C GLY A 204 -20.23 7.84 -5.74
N VAL A 205 -19.20 7.27 -6.39
CA VAL A 205 -19.27 5.85 -6.84
C VAL A 205 -19.48 4.87 -5.68
N SER A 206 -18.96 5.18 -4.48
CA SER A 206 -19.18 4.35 -3.29
C SER A 206 -20.50 4.64 -2.56
N GLU A 207 -21.29 5.64 -2.96
CA GLU A 207 -22.56 6.02 -2.33
C GLU A 207 -23.69 5.08 -2.77
N THR A 208 -23.67 3.84 -2.29
CA THR A 208 -24.66 2.79 -2.61
C THR A 208 -25.69 2.63 -1.49
N LYS A 209 -26.78 1.90 -1.78
CA LYS A 209 -27.75 1.49 -0.74
C LYS A 209 -27.09 0.65 0.35
N ILE A 210 -26.19 -0.28 -0.01
CA ILE A 210 -25.41 -1.06 0.96
C ILE A 210 -24.55 -0.17 1.86
N ARG A 211 -23.91 0.89 1.32
CA ARG A 211 -23.15 1.84 2.16
C ARG A 211 -24.04 2.48 3.21
N GLY A 212 -25.30 2.81 2.88
CA GLY A 212 -26.28 3.31 3.83
C GLY A 212 -26.50 2.36 5.02
N MET A 213 -26.62 1.06 4.74
CA MET A 213 -26.75 0.02 5.78
C MET A 213 -25.48 -0.11 6.62
N MET A 214 -24.30 -0.14 5.99
CA MET A 214 -23.02 -0.21 6.72
C MET A 214 -22.79 1.00 7.64
N HIS A 215 -23.29 2.18 7.27
CA HIS A 215 -23.26 3.37 8.15
C HIS A 215 -24.20 3.24 9.34
N ALA A 216 -25.40 2.71 9.15
CA ALA A 216 -26.33 2.43 10.24
C ALA A 216 -25.72 1.44 11.26
N ASP A 217 -24.94 0.47 10.77
CA ASP A 217 -24.18 -0.49 11.57
C ASP A 217 -22.87 0.07 12.15
N LYS A 218 -22.57 1.36 11.95
CA LYS A 218 -21.38 2.05 12.50
C LYS A 218 -20.04 1.42 12.08
N LEU A 219 -19.96 0.85 10.87
CA LEU A 219 -18.74 0.23 10.35
C LEU A 219 -17.67 1.26 9.94
N GLY A 220 -18.00 2.55 9.92
CA GLY A 220 -17.03 3.64 9.80
C GLY A 220 -16.47 3.80 8.38
N GLU A 221 -15.18 4.11 8.27
CA GLU A 221 -14.54 4.47 6.99
C GLU A 221 -14.52 3.33 5.97
N VAL A 222 -14.52 2.07 6.42
CA VAL A 222 -14.52 0.88 5.55
C VAL A 222 -15.73 0.85 4.61
N SER A 223 -16.85 1.46 5.00
CA SER A 223 -18.06 1.57 4.18
C SER A 223 -17.86 2.37 2.88
N ARG A 224 -16.78 3.15 2.78
CA ARG A 224 -16.40 3.92 1.59
C ARG A 224 -15.70 3.08 0.52
N GLU A 225 -15.37 1.83 0.83
CA GLU A 225 -14.67 0.91 -0.06
C GLU A 225 -15.67 -0.04 -0.72
N LEU A 226 -15.76 -0.04 -2.05
CA LEU A 226 -16.75 -0.88 -2.76
C LEU A 226 -16.58 -2.36 -2.46
N PHE A 227 -15.35 -2.87 -2.44
CA PHE A 227 -15.12 -4.28 -2.14
C PHE A 227 -15.67 -4.69 -0.76
N SER A 228 -15.61 -3.80 0.24
CA SER A 228 -16.15 -4.07 1.58
C SER A 228 -17.68 -4.09 1.58
N GLN A 229 -18.31 -3.27 0.74
CA GLN A 229 -19.77 -3.31 0.53
C GLN A 229 -20.21 -4.64 -0.12
N PHE A 230 -19.46 -5.14 -1.12
CA PHE A 230 -19.70 -6.45 -1.71
C PHE A 230 -19.66 -7.56 -0.65
N ILE A 231 -18.60 -7.58 0.16
CA ILE A 231 -18.44 -8.59 1.21
C ILE A 231 -19.56 -8.48 2.26
N TYR A 232 -19.97 -7.26 2.62
CA TYR A 232 -21.08 -7.03 3.55
C TYR A 232 -22.40 -7.59 3.01
N ARG A 233 -22.73 -7.35 1.73
CA ARG A 233 -23.92 -7.96 1.11
C ARG A 233 -23.80 -9.48 1.00
N ILE A 234 -22.63 -10.00 0.64
CA ILE A 234 -22.37 -11.45 0.59
C ILE A 234 -22.66 -12.10 1.96
N LYS A 235 -22.24 -11.47 3.06
CA LYS A 235 -22.56 -11.94 4.42
C LYS A 235 -24.07 -12.12 4.59
N MET A 236 -24.85 -11.10 4.20
CA MET A 236 -26.30 -11.12 4.35
C MET A 236 -26.96 -12.18 3.45
N GLU A 237 -26.55 -12.24 2.18
CA GLU A 237 -27.10 -13.13 1.15
C GLU A 237 -26.81 -14.61 1.47
N PHE A 238 -25.63 -14.90 2.03
CA PHE A 238 -25.13 -16.26 2.26
C PHE A 238 -25.12 -16.70 3.73
N GLU A 239 -25.68 -15.91 4.64
CA GLU A 239 -25.83 -16.30 6.06
C GLU A 239 -26.54 -17.66 6.16
N GLY A 240 -25.93 -18.60 6.90
CA GLY A 240 -26.43 -19.96 7.09
C GLY A 240 -26.28 -20.92 5.90
N LYS A 241 -25.72 -20.48 4.76
CA LYS A 241 -25.55 -21.32 3.55
C LYS A 241 -24.15 -21.92 3.47
N GLN A 242 -24.05 -23.12 2.88
CA GLN A 242 -22.76 -23.74 2.56
C GLN A 242 -22.11 -22.99 1.40
N ALA A 243 -21.07 -22.18 1.68
CA ALA A 243 -20.46 -21.33 0.68
C ALA A 243 -18.95 -21.16 0.88
N HIS A 244 -18.23 -21.12 -0.25
CA HIS A 244 -16.83 -20.75 -0.34
C HIS A 244 -16.71 -19.44 -1.12
N LEU A 245 -15.92 -18.49 -0.63
CA LEU A 245 -15.63 -17.21 -1.27
C LEU A 245 -14.18 -17.18 -1.74
N GLY A 246 -13.97 -17.34 -3.04
CA GLY A 246 -12.72 -17.04 -3.73
C GLY A 246 -12.66 -15.57 -4.12
N LEU A 247 -11.90 -14.77 -3.38
CA LEU A 247 -11.87 -13.32 -3.50
C LEU A 247 -10.53 -12.82 -4.03
N PHE A 248 -10.54 -12.19 -5.21
CA PHE A 248 -9.49 -11.28 -5.64
C PHE A 248 -9.67 -9.92 -4.97
N SER A 249 -8.68 -9.46 -4.21
CA SER A 249 -8.78 -8.20 -3.46
C SER A 249 -7.42 -7.59 -3.11
N LYS A 250 -7.40 -6.31 -2.72
CA LYS A 250 -6.32 -5.79 -1.87
C LYS A 250 -6.45 -6.45 -0.51
N ILE A 251 -5.34 -6.85 0.12
CA ILE A 251 -5.38 -7.56 1.41
C ILE A 251 -5.60 -6.67 2.64
N LYS A 252 -5.82 -5.35 2.45
CA LYS A 252 -5.94 -4.37 3.56
C LYS A 252 -7.07 -4.68 4.56
N TYR A 253 -8.16 -5.34 4.15
CA TYR A 253 -9.24 -5.69 5.06
C TYR A 253 -8.81 -6.63 6.18
N LEU A 254 -7.71 -7.37 5.99
CA LEU A 254 -7.15 -8.29 6.98
C LEU A 254 -6.34 -7.56 8.05
N ASN A 255 -5.53 -6.58 7.68
CA ASN A 255 -4.51 -6.01 8.59
C ASN A 255 -4.53 -4.49 8.72
N SER A 256 -5.40 -3.77 8.00
CA SER A 256 -5.47 -2.30 8.16
C SER A 256 -6.14 -1.91 9.46
N ASN A 257 -5.65 -0.83 10.05
CA ASN A 257 -6.19 -0.26 11.29
C ASN A 257 -7.64 0.23 11.15
N ASN A 258 -8.02 0.78 9.99
CA ASN A 258 -9.34 1.40 9.81
C ASN A 258 -10.45 0.34 9.60
N ASP A 259 -10.07 -0.90 9.28
CA ASP A 259 -11.01 -1.98 8.99
C ASP A 259 -11.25 -2.89 10.22
N GLN A 260 -10.82 -2.50 11.42
CA GLN A 260 -10.96 -3.33 12.63
C GLN A 260 -12.43 -3.63 12.97
N ASN A 261 -13.34 -2.66 12.89
CA ASN A 261 -14.77 -2.90 13.17
C ASN A 261 -15.36 -3.87 12.13
N PHE A 262 -14.96 -3.73 10.86
CA PHE A 262 -15.38 -4.66 9.82
C PHE A 262 -14.93 -6.10 10.11
N ARG A 263 -13.69 -6.30 10.56
CA ARG A 263 -13.22 -7.63 11.01
C ARG A 263 -13.98 -8.15 12.23
N ASN A 264 -14.25 -7.28 13.20
CA ASN A 264 -14.93 -7.64 14.45
C ASN A 264 -16.41 -8.00 14.29
N ASP A 265 -17.09 -7.40 13.31
CA ASP A 265 -18.57 -7.43 13.24
C ASP A 265 -19.09 -8.10 11.96
N VAL A 266 -18.27 -8.14 10.90
CA VAL A 266 -18.67 -8.62 9.56
C VAL A 266 -17.83 -9.82 9.13
N PHE A 267 -16.50 -9.66 9.10
CA PHE A 267 -15.61 -10.61 8.42
C PHE A 267 -15.15 -11.75 9.33
N HIS A 268 -16.05 -12.69 9.61
CA HIS A 268 -15.79 -13.86 10.46
C HIS A 268 -15.57 -15.15 9.68
N TYR A 269 -15.01 -15.10 8.46
CA TYR A 269 -14.87 -16.31 7.65
C TYR A 269 -13.62 -17.11 8.01
N VAL A 270 -13.66 -18.42 7.75
CA VAL A 270 -12.52 -19.31 7.97
C VAL A 270 -11.61 -19.30 6.74
N PHE A 271 -10.33 -18.99 6.92
CA PHE A 271 -9.34 -19.04 5.85
C PHE A 271 -9.04 -20.49 5.46
N GLU A 272 -9.07 -20.79 4.16
CA GLU A 272 -8.76 -22.14 3.66
C GLU A 272 -7.45 -22.18 2.87
N ARG A 273 -7.25 -21.20 1.97
CA ARG A 273 -6.07 -21.15 1.09
C ARG A 273 -5.96 -19.79 0.41
N GLY A 274 -4.77 -19.44 -0.05
CA GLY A 274 -4.64 -18.28 -0.92
C GLY A 274 -3.24 -18.06 -1.44
N PHE A 275 -3.14 -17.08 -2.32
CA PHE A 275 -1.87 -16.59 -2.84
C PHE A 275 -1.92 -15.08 -3.05
N ILE A 276 -0.74 -14.46 -3.10
CA ILE A 276 -0.57 -13.04 -3.44
C ILE A 276 0.37 -12.88 -4.64
N PHE A 277 0.17 -11.78 -5.35
CA PHE A 277 1.04 -11.33 -6.44
C PHE A 277 1.05 -9.79 -6.49
N SER A 278 2.04 -9.22 -7.16
CA SER A 278 2.16 -7.77 -7.26
C SER A 278 1.11 -7.17 -8.20
N SER A 279 0.56 -6.02 -7.80
CA SER A 279 -0.40 -5.23 -8.58
C SER A 279 0.07 -4.92 -10.00
N VAL A 280 1.39 -4.88 -10.26
CA VAL A 280 1.99 -4.62 -11.60
C VAL A 280 1.51 -5.55 -12.71
N ASN A 281 0.91 -6.69 -12.33
CA ASN A 281 0.32 -7.62 -13.28
C ASN A 281 -1.01 -7.13 -13.87
N PHE A 282 -1.69 -6.16 -13.23
CA PHE A 282 -2.88 -5.50 -13.76
C PHE A 282 -2.47 -4.36 -14.69
N SER A 283 -3.14 -4.25 -15.84
CA SER A 283 -2.94 -3.13 -16.77
C SER A 283 -3.28 -1.80 -16.09
N GLY A 284 -2.43 -0.78 -16.29
CA GLY A 284 -2.65 0.56 -15.74
C GLY A 284 -2.16 0.77 -14.31
N THR A 285 -1.57 -0.23 -13.66
CA THR A 285 -0.94 -0.06 -12.35
C THR A 285 0.49 0.48 -12.44
N SER A 286 0.88 1.31 -11.47
CA SER A 286 2.24 1.86 -11.41
C SER A 286 3.25 0.80 -10.97
N ARG A 287 4.36 0.69 -11.72
CA ARG A 287 5.54 -0.09 -11.30
C ARG A 287 6.29 0.54 -10.13
N THR A 288 6.09 1.84 -9.86
CA THR A 288 6.72 2.57 -8.75
C THR A 288 5.88 2.59 -7.47
N SER A 289 4.61 2.17 -7.52
CA SER A 289 3.71 2.12 -6.37
C SER A 289 2.93 0.81 -6.39
N GLN A 290 3.67 -0.27 -6.12
CA GLN A 290 3.16 -1.64 -6.14
C GLN A 290 2.51 -1.99 -4.80
N PHE A 291 1.45 -2.79 -4.84
CA PHE A 291 0.79 -3.34 -3.66
C PHE A 291 0.41 -4.82 -3.89
N PRO A 292 0.17 -5.60 -2.83
CA PRO A 292 -0.18 -6.99 -2.94
C PRO A 292 -1.66 -7.12 -3.30
N VAL A 293 -1.92 -7.89 -4.37
CA VAL A 293 -3.26 -8.38 -4.70
C VAL A 293 -3.30 -9.84 -4.30
N GLY A 294 -4.30 -10.19 -3.50
CA GLY A 294 -4.52 -11.55 -3.02
C GLY A 294 -5.68 -12.21 -3.73
N PHE A 295 -5.55 -13.50 -4.02
CA PHE A 295 -6.66 -14.42 -4.19
C PHE A 295 -6.75 -15.31 -2.95
N LEU A 296 -7.79 -15.12 -2.15
CA LEU A 296 -7.98 -15.85 -0.89
C LEU A 296 -9.32 -16.57 -0.93
N ILE A 297 -9.32 -17.82 -0.46
CA ILE A 297 -10.50 -18.66 -0.33
C ILE A 297 -10.91 -18.70 1.12
N TRP A 298 -12.18 -18.37 1.35
CA TRP A 298 -12.81 -18.29 2.66
C TRP A 298 -14.03 -19.19 2.72
N LYS A 299 -14.20 -19.91 3.83
CA LYS A 299 -15.40 -20.68 4.13
C LYS A 299 -16.37 -19.81 4.93
N LEU A 300 -17.59 -19.65 4.43
CA LEU A 300 -18.59 -18.71 4.96
C LEU A 300 -19.51 -19.31 6.02
N ASN A 301 -19.70 -20.63 5.99
CA ASN A 301 -20.60 -21.33 6.90
C ASN A 301 -20.01 -21.60 8.30
N GLU A 302 -18.77 -21.20 8.53
CA GLU A 302 -18.10 -21.29 9.82
C GLU A 302 -17.62 -19.90 10.24
N LYS A 303 -17.76 -19.58 11.54
CA LYS A 303 -17.42 -18.27 12.08
C LYS A 303 -16.13 -18.33 12.90
N LYS A 304 -15.10 -17.59 12.46
CA LYS A 304 -13.83 -17.44 13.18
C LYS A 304 -13.27 -16.03 12.98
N LYS A 305 -12.74 -15.43 14.04
CA LYS A 305 -12.09 -14.10 13.94
C LYS A 305 -10.79 -14.22 13.17
N ILE A 306 -10.41 -13.16 12.47
CA ILE A 306 -9.18 -13.15 11.67
C ILE A 306 -7.94 -13.19 12.57
N GLU A 307 -8.00 -12.53 13.73
CA GLU A 307 -6.94 -12.51 14.74
C GLU A 307 -6.65 -13.90 15.35
N GLU A 308 -7.57 -14.85 15.22
CA GLU A 308 -7.45 -16.22 15.73
C GLU A 308 -6.96 -17.22 14.66
N GLN A 309 -6.61 -16.72 13.47
CA GLN A 309 -6.27 -17.51 12.31
C GLN A 309 -4.85 -17.24 11.83
N GLU A 310 -4.14 -18.32 11.49
CA GLU A 310 -2.86 -18.22 10.81
C GLU A 310 -3.13 -18.15 9.30
N ILE A 311 -2.88 -17.00 8.69
CA ILE A 311 -3.09 -16.78 7.26
C ILE A 311 -1.73 -16.85 6.56
N ILE A 312 -1.44 -18.01 5.97
CA ILE A 312 -0.25 -18.24 5.14
C ILE A 312 -0.68 -18.31 3.68
N VAL A 313 -0.07 -17.46 2.85
CA VAL A 313 -0.36 -17.37 1.42
C VAL A 313 0.91 -17.58 0.60
N ASP A 314 0.77 -18.23 -0.56
CA ASP A 314 1.87 -18.38 -1.50
C ASP A 314 2.18 -17.05 -2.20
N ILE A 315 3.44 -16.79 -2.54
CA ILE A 315 3.86 -15.61 -3.30
C ILE A 315 4.16 -16.04 -4.73
N PHE A 316 3.51 -15.41 -5.70
CA PHE A 316 3.78 -15.62 -7.13
C PHE A 316 4.43 -14.42 -7.79
N ASN A 317 5.39 -14.68 -8.68
CA ASN A 317 6.00 -13.67 -9.54
C ASN A 317 5.14 -13.38 -10.79
N GLU A 318 5.61 -12.48 -11.66
CA GLU A 318 4.90 -12.13 -12.91
C GLU A 318 4.73 -13.30 -13.89
N LYS A 319 5.52 -14.38 -13.77
CA LYS A 319 5.39 -15.60 -14.59
C LYS A 319 4.46 -16.64 -13.97
N VAL A 320 3.83 -16.33 -12.83
CA VAL A 320 3.02 -17.27 -12.05
C VAL A 320 3.84 -18.46 -11.52
N GLU A 321 5.12 -18.23 -11.23
CA GLU A 321 5.99 -19.15 -10.52
C GLU A 321 5.95 -18.83 -9.02
N LYS A 322 5.82 -19.87 -8.18
CA LYS A 322 5.84 -19.70 -6.72
C LYS A 322 7.26 -19.35 -6.30
N VAL A 323 7.44 -18.22 -5.62
CA VAL A 323 8.74 -17.69 -5.18
C VAL A 323 8.89 -17.63 -3.66
N GLY A 324 7.83 -17.93 -2.90
CA GLY A 324 7.87 -17.93 -1.44
C GLY A 324 6.49 -18.06 -0.82
N PHE A 325 6.41 -17.69 0.46
CA PHE A 325 5.18 -17.58 1.22
C PHE A 325 5.19 -16.29 2.04
N LYS A 326 4.01 -15.78 2.40
CA LYS A 326 3.82 -14.64 3.31
C LYS A 326 2.86 -15.06 4.42
N ILE A 327 3.20 -14.66 5.64
CA ILE A 327 2.28 -14.67 6.78
C ILE A 327 1.57 -13.31 6.82
N ILE A 328 0.23 -13.30 6.77
CA ILE A 328 -0.56 -12.09 6.94
C ILE A 328 -0.97 -11.99 8.41
N ALA A 329 -0.21 -11.23 9.20
CA ALA A 329 -0.58 -10.98 10.58
C ALA A 329 -1.72 -9.96 10.66
N SER A 330 -2.75 -10.33 11.40
CA SER A 330 -3.90 -9.49 11.69
C SER A 330 -3.98 -9.36 13.20
N GLU A 331 -3.32 -8.34 13.74
CA GLU A 331 -3.31 -8.07 15.18
C GLU A 331 -4.22 -6.90 15.52
N ASN A 332 -4.69 -6.87 16.77
CA ASN A 332 -5.53 -5.78 17.24
C ASN A 332 -4.75 -4.46 17.27
N LYS A 333 -5.39 -3.37 16.86
CA LYS A 333 -4.80 -2.03 16.88
C LYS A 333 -4.22 -1.57 18.23
N THR A 334 -4.63 -2.18 19.35
CA THR A 334 -4.06 -1.87 20.67
C THR A 334 -2.60 -2.31 20.81
N THR A 335 -2.16 -3.30 20.02
CA THR A 335 -0.77 -3.78 20.05
C THR A 335 0.12 -3.06 19.03
N HIS A 336 -0.40 -2.10 18.26
CA HIS A 336 0.37 -1.33 17.29
C HIS A 336 1.47 -0.46 17.93
N LEU A 337 2.63 -0.34 17.27
CA LEU A 337 3.75 0.50 17.69
C LEU A 337 3.35 1.96 17.93
N SER A 338 2.39 2.47 17.13
CA SER A 338 1.83 3.81 17.31
C SER A 338 1.13 4.05 18.65
N LYS A 339 0.72 2.99 19.36
CA LYS A 339 0.11 3.02 20.70
C LYS A 339 1.12 2.82 21.83
N TRP A 340 2.29 2.27 21.54
CA TRP A 340 3.36 2.06 22.52
C TRP A 340 4.07 3.35 22.93
N ILE A 341 4.15 4.32 22.00
CA ILE A 341 4.80 5.60 22.23
C ILE A 341 3.85 6.66 22.79
N ASP A 342 4.28 7.29 23.87
CA ASP A 342 3.56 8.39 24.50
C ASP A 342 3.62 9.64 23.61
N ARG A 343 2.47 10.31 23.46
CA ARG A 343 2.32 11.52 22.64
C ARG A 343 1.82 12.66 23.52
N PRO A 344 2.74 13.45 24.12
CA PRO A 344 2.37 14.60 24.92
C PRO A 344 1.51 15.59 24.11
N PRO A 345 0.58 16.31 24.76
CA PRO A 345 -0.30 17.24 24.08
C PRO A 345 0.48 18.47 23.59
N ALA A 346 0.38 18.74 22.29
CA ALA A 346 1.00 19.90 21.66
C ALA A 346 0.13 21.15 21.82
N LYS A 347 0.59 22.12 22.62
CA LYS A 347 -0.18 23.33 22.98
C LYS A 347 0.55 24.64 22.64
N ILE A 348 1.87 24.63 22.55
CA ILE A 348 2.72 25.83 22.40
C ILE A 348 2.89 26.13 20.91
N LYS A 349 2.67 27.37 20.47
CA LYS A 349 2.86 27.78 19.07
C LYS A 349 4.33 27.69 18.65
N PHE A 350 4.57 27.22 17.43
CA PHE A 350 5.91 27.09 16.88
C PHE A 350 5.89 27.08 15.34
N PRO A 351 6.94 27.57 14.65
CA PRO A 351 6.99 27.56 13.18
C PRO A 351 6.84 26.14 12.60
N PRO A 352 5.88 25.87 11.70
CA PRO A 352 5.67 24.54 11.13
C PRO A 352 6.65 24.24 10.00
N PHE A 353 7.15 23.00 9.94
CA PHE A 353 8.17 22.55 8.98
C PHE A 353 7.56 21.65 7.92
N GLY A 354 8.00 21.82 6.67
CA GLY A 354 7.74 20.89 5.56
C GLY A 354 8.99 20.12 5.09
N SER A 355 10.19 20.60 5.44
CA SER A 355 11.49 19.98 5.18
C SER A 355 12.50 20.46 6.23
N ALA A 356 13.78 20.05 6.14
CA ALA A 356 14.81 20.41 7.13
C ALA A 356 14.90 21.92 7.41
N VAL A 357 14.85 22.75 6.37
CA VAL A 357 15.01 24.22 6.45
C VAL A 357 13.80 25.01 5.92
N GLY A 358 12.76 24.29 5.48
CA GLY A 358 11.56 24.84 4.83
C GLY A 358 10.40 25.00 5.79
N ILE A 359 10.07 26.25 6.12
CA ILE A 359 8.91 26.62 6.94
C ILE A 359 7.65 26.67 6.06
N LYS A 360 6.51 26.18 6.57
CA LYS A 360 5.22 26.08 5.85
C LYS A 360 4.08 26.71 6.64
N GLY A 361 4.19 28.01 6.90
CA GLY A 361 3.19 28.77 7.68
C GLY A 361 1.89 29.10 6.94
N GLU A 362 1.86 29.02 5.62
CA GLU A 362 0.74 29.52 4.80
C GLU A 362 -0.45 28.53 4.69
N ASN A 363 -0.26 27.26 5.08
CA ASN A 363 -1.33 26.26 4.97
C ASN A 363 -2.43 26.52 6.02
N LYS A 364 -3.70 26.50 5.60
CA LYS A 364 -4.87 26.71 6.48
C LYS A 364 -5.06 25.57 7.49
N ASP A 365 -4.81 24.32 7.10
CA ASP A 365 -4.92 23.14 7.99
C ASP A 365 -3.55 22.74 8.58
N ARG A 366 -2.67 23.72 8.81
CA ARG A 366 -1.33 23.47 9.36
C ARG A 366 -1.40 22.95 10.79
N ARG A 367 -0.43 22.10 11.14
CA ARG A 367 -0.11 21.74 12.52
C ARG A 367 1.13 22.52 12.91
N ASP A 368 0.98 23.43 13.88
CA ASP A 368 1.97 24.44 14.25
C ASP A 368 2.14 24.56 15.77
N ARG A 369 1.89 23.46 16.48
CA ARG A 369 2.04 23.39 17.92
C ARG A 369 3.02 22.29 18.34
N ILE A 370 3.73 22.56 19.42
CA ILE A 370 4.67 21.64 20.09
C ILE A 370 4.27 21.43 21.55
N SER A 371 4.84 20.39 22.14
CA SER A 371 4.70 20.06 23.57
C SER A 371 5.77 20.76 24.41
N GLU A 372 5.57 20.81 25.73
CA GLU A 372 6.61 21.23 26.66
C GLU A 372 7.84 20.31 26.60
N GLY A 373 9.04 20.87 26.72
CA GLY A 373 10.29 20.12 26.59
C GLY A 373 10.56 19.62 25.16
N PHE A 374 10.05 20.30 24.13
CA PHE A 374 10.22 19.92 22.73
C PHE A 374 11.69 19.80 22.33
N LEU A 375 12.07 18.62 21.83
CA LEU A 375 13.39 18.32 21.29
C LEU A 375 13.39 18.34 19.76
N ALA A 376 12.37 17.71 19.18
CA ALA A 376 12.13 17.60 17.75
C ALA A 376 10.69 17.13 17.50
N SER A 377 10.24 17.12 16.26
CA SER A 377 9.02 16.45 15.82
C SER A 377 9.38 15.15 15.10
N LEU A 378 8.73 14.04 15.45
CA LEU A 378 8.79 12.82 14.64
C LEU A 378 7.59 12.79 13.69
N MET A 379 7.83 13.04 12.39
CA MET A 379 6.88 12.71 11.33
C MET A 379 6.66 11.20 11.35
N CYS A 380 5.42 10.74 11.49
CA CYS A 380 5.12 9.32 11.79
C CYS A 380 3.70 8.94 11.33
N LYS A 381 3.35 9.26 10.07
CA LYS A 381 2.00 9.04 9.53
C LYS A 381 1.69 7.54 9.41
N GLY A 382 0.49 7.09 9.80
CA GLY A 382 0.11 5.67 9.72
C GLY A 382 0.96 4.75 10.61
N ASN A 383 0.64 3.45 10.64
CA ASN A 383 1.36 2.44 11.44
C ASN A 383 1.86 1.27 10.56
N ASP A 384 1.95 1.50 9.26
CA ASP A 384 2.24 0.46 8.28
C ASP A 384 3.31 0.89 7.27
N PHE A 385 3.88 -0.10 6.59
CA PHE A 385 4.97 0.08 5.63
C PHE A 385 4.65 1.01 4.46
N GLN A 386 3.37 1.17 4.05
CA GLN A 386 3.02 2.12 2.99
C GLN A 386 3.42 3.56 3.37
N ASN A 387 3.43 3.86 4.66
CA ASN A 387 3.76 5.18 5.18
C ASN A 387 5.22 5.30 5.63
N GLN A 388 6.10 4.37 5.26
CA GLN A 388 7.51 4.39 5.63
C GLN A 388 8.24 5.69 5.20
N ASN A 389 7.88 6.27 4.05
CA ASN A 389 8.47 7.53 3.57
C ASN A 389 7.96 8.76 4.33
N ASN A 390 6.87 8.63 5.07
CA ASN A 390 6.36 9.66 5.97
C ASN A 390 6.93 9.44 7.39
N THR A 391 8.24 9.20 7.48
CA THR A 391 8.96 9.04 8.75
C THR A 391 10.28 9.79 8.73
N ALA A 392 10.37 10.87 9.51
CA ALA A 392 11.56 11.72 9.62
C ALA A 392 11.51 12.60 10.88
N PHE A 393 12.67 13.06 11.36
CA PHE A 393 12.75 14.08 12.40
C PHE A 393 12.81 15.50 11.81
N LEU A 394 12.19 16.47 12.47
CA LEU A 394 12.20 17.89 12.11
C LEU A 394 12.40 18.76 13.35
N SER A 395 13.03 19.93 13.22
CA SER A 395 13.25 20.86 14.35
C SER A 395 12.05 21.73 14.72
N GLY A 396 10.89 21.46 14.13
CA GLY A 396 9.60 22.06 14.49
C GLY A 396 8.46 21.11 14.13
N PRO A 397 7.21 21.44 14.49
CA PRO A 397 6.06 20.58 14.20
C PRO A 397 5.93 20.38 12.69
N TYR A 398 5.72 19.13 12.27
CA TYR A 398 5.43 18.85 10.87
C TYR A 398 4.10 19.46 10.46
N VAL A 399 4.06 20.14 9.32
CA VAL A 399 2.89 20.91 8.87
C VAL A 399 1.60 20.09 8.72
N SER A 400 1.69 18.77 8.51
CA SER A 400 0.52 17.89 8.32
C SER A 400 0.25 16.98 9.52
N ALA A 401 -0.95 16.42 9.59
CA ALA A 401 -1.34 15.48 10.63
C ALA A 401 -0.47 14.21 10.65
N GLY A 402 -0.30 13.62 11.84
CA GLY A 402 0.38 12.33 12.04
C GLY A 402 1.77 12.43 12.66
N ALA A 403 2.31 13.63 12.87
CA ALA A 403 3.52 13.84 13.66
C ALA A 403 3.21 14.07 15.15
N PHE A 404 4.22 13.94 16.00
CA PHE A 404 4.13 14.28 17.43
C PHE A 404 5.47 14.83 17.95
N SER A 405 5.40 15.56 19.06
CA SER A 405 6.59 16.10 19.73
C SER A 405 7.39 14.99 20.41
N VAL A 406 8.68 14.96 20.13
CA VAL A 406 9.70 14.26 20.91
C VAL A 406 10.10 15.17 22.06
N THR A 407 10.13 14.61 23.27
CA THR A 407 10.44 15.25 24.55
C THR A 407 11.33 14.29 25.34
N PRO A 408 11.98 14.71 26.44
CA PRO A 408 12.75 13.80 27.27
C PRO A 408 11.98 12.54 27.71
N ILE A 409 10.66 12.66 27.92
CA ILE A 409 9.78 11.57 28.37
C ILE A 409 9.68 10.43 27.34
N ASN A 410 9.62 10.75 26.05
CA ASN A 410 9.39 9.78 24.98
C ASN A 410 10.57 9.63 24.01
N PHE A 411 11.72 10.24 24.31
CA PHE A 411 12.89 10.30 23.42
C PHE A 411 13.35 8.91 22.98
N GLU A 412 13.60 8.01 23.92
CA GLU A 412 14.11 6.65 23.63
C GLU A 412 13.13 5.85 22.76
N LYS A 413 11.83 5.89 23.10
CA LYS A 413 10.79 5.26 22.28
C LYS A 413 10.74 5.88 20.89
N ALA A 414 10.91 7.20 20.75
CA ALA A 414 10.89 7.86 19.45
C ALA A 414 12.06 7.41 18.55
N MET A 415 13.23 7.17 19.13
CA MET A 415 14.38 6.64 18.39
C MET A 415 14.13 5.21 17.91
N VAL A 416 13.58 4.35 18.77
CA VAL A 416 13.16 2.99 18.39
C VAL A 416 12.10 3.02 17.30
N VAL A 417 11.08 3.87 17.43
CA VAL A 417 10.00 4.02 16.42
C VAL A 417 10.56 4.46 15.07
N HIS A 418 11.47 5.43 15.06
CA HIS A 418 12.11 5.89 13.83
C HIS A 418 12.96 4.78 13.18
N ALA A 419 13.79 4.09 13.96
CA ALA A 419 14.60 2.97 13.50
C ALA A 419 13.73 1.83 12.95
N ALA A 420 12.74 1.37 13.71
CA ALA A 420 11.80 0.31 13.32
C ALA A 420 11.09 0.60 12.00
N ARG A 421 10.74 1.86 11.74
CA ARG A 421 10.02 2.27 10.54
C ARG A 421 10.92 2.51 9.34
N ARG A 422 12.21 2.79 9.51
CA ARG A 422 13.12 3.21 8.42
C ARG A 422 14.22 2.21 8.10
N ILE A 423 14.57 1.31 9.02
CA ILE A 423 15.58 0.26 8.81
C ILE A 423 15.07 -0.83 7.86
N PRO A 424 13.90 -1.45 8.10
CA PRO A 424 13.37 -2.48 7.21
C PRO A 424 12.99 -1.86 5.85
N LYS A 425 13.10 -2.60 4.76
CA LYS A 425 12.76 -2.08 3.43
C LYS A 425 11.27 -2.30 3.14
N ALA A 426 10.54 -1.23 2.81
CA ALA A 426 9.21 -1.38 2.24
C ALA A 426 9.28 -2.06 0.86
N THR A 427 8.43 -3.04 0.67
CA THR A 427 8.24 -3.80 -0.57
C THR A 427 6.74 -3.92 -0.82
N TRP A 428 6.35 -4.34 -2.02
CA TRP A 428 4.94 -4.64 -2.27
C TRP A 428 4.42 -5.81 -1.41
N ILE A 429 5.31 -6.69 -0.92
CA ILE A 429 4.93 -7.86 -0.12
C ILE A 429 4.49 -7.41 1.28
N ASN A 430 5.23 -6.48 1.90
CA ASN A 430 4.94 -5.98 3.24
C ASN A 430 4.10 -4.71 3.28
N ASP A 431 3.55 -4.27 2.13
CA ASP A 431 2.52 -3.24 2.13
C ASP A 431 1.40 -3.61 3.10
N ARG A 432 0.96 -2.64 3.91
CA ARG A 432 -0.02 -2.80 5.01
C ARG A 432 0.40 -3.61 6.21
N ASP A 433 1.56 -4.28 6.21
CA ASP A 433 2.05 -4.91 7.44
C ASP A 433 2.21 -3.84 8.52
N GLN A 434 1.69 -4.15 9.71
CA GLN A 434 1.67 -3.21 10.83
C GLN A 434 2.97 -3.31 11.62
N PHE A 435 3.46 -2.17 12.09
CA PHE A 435 4.50 -2.14 13.12
C PHE A 435 3.87 -2.41 14.49
N MET A 436 4.47 -3.29 15.27
CA MET A 436 3.91 -3.78 16.53
C MET A 436 4.70 -3.23 17.72
N SER A 437 4.03 -3.16 18.87
CA SER A 437 4.66 -2.87 20.15
C SER A 437 5.61 -4.02 20.51
N PRO A 438 6.78 -3.73 21.09
CA PRO A 438 7.68 -4.78 21.51
C PRO A 438 7.02 -5.69 22.54
N ARG A 439 7.18 -7.01 22.38
CA ARG A 439 6.58 -8.02 23.27
C ARG A 439 7.40 -8.33 24.52
N LYS A 440 8.61 -7.77 24.61
CA LYS A 440 9.52 -7.88 25.74
C LYS A 440 10.21 -6.54 25.95
N GLU A 441 10.77 -6.35 27.14
CA GLU A 441 11.53 -5.14 27.47
C GLU A 441 12.75 -4.98 26.54
N LEU A 442 13.00 -3.74 26.12
CA LEU A 442 14.10 -3.41 25.21
C LEU A 442 15.39 -3.26 25.99
N SER A 443 16.49 -3.85 25.50
CA SER A 443 17.81 -3.64 26.12
C SER A 443 18.29 -2.19 25.94
N SER A 444 19.08 -1.70 26.90
CA SER A 444 19.73 -0.38 26.81
C SER A 444 20.62 -0.27 25.58
N GLU A 445 21.36 -1.34 25.24
CA GLU A 445 22.18 -1.40 24.03
C GLU A 445 21.34 -1.20 22.76
N PHE A 446 20.19 -1.89 22.64
CA PHE A 446 19.31 -1.76 21.47
C PHE A 446 18.74 -0.34 21.33
N ILE A 447 18.34 0.29 22.45
CA ILE A 447 17.86 1.67 22.46
C ILE A 447 18.97 2.64 22.02
N THR A 448 20.20 2.45 22.53
CA THR A 448 21.37 3.25 22.17
C THR A 448 21.73 3.08 20.69
N ASP A 449 21.75 1.85 20.17
CA ASP A 449 21.95 1.55 18.76
C ASP A 449 20.88 2.21 17.87
N CYS A 450 19.60 2.09 18.22
CA CYS A 450 18.50 2.75 17.50
C CYS A 450 18.65 4.28 17.50
N THR A 451 19.13 4.85 18.60
CA THR A 451 19.35 6.28 18.74
C THR A 451 20.48 6.73 17.83
N ILE A 452 21.65 6.11 17.92
CA ILE A 452 22.81 6.46 17.09
C ILE A 452 22.52 6.28 15.61
N TRP A 453 21.87 5.18 15.23
CA TRP A 453 21.45 4.97 13.86
C TRP A 453 20.52 6.09 13.36
N SER A 454 19.58 6.51 14.20
CA SER A 454 18.60 7.55 13.89
C SER A 454 19.26 8.92 13.71
N LEU A 455 20.24 9.27 14.54
CA LEU A 455 20.97 10.54 14.45
C LEU A 455 21.68 10.70 13.11
N PHE A 456 22.22 9.61 12.56
CA PHE A 456 22.97 9.59 11.29
C PHE A 456 22.17 9.07 10.09
N SER A 457 20.85 8.97 10.22
CA SER A 457 19.95 8.54 9.16
C SER A 457 19.66 9.66 8.15
N ASN A 458 19.39 9.30 6.90
CA ASN A 458 18.94 10.25 5.87
C ASN A 458 17.56 10.86 6.16
N SER A 459 16.79 10.26 7.08
CA SER A 459 15.51 10.81 7.56
C SER A 459 15.66 11.62 8.85
N ASN A 460 16.88 11.91 9.30
CA ASN A 460 17.10 12.96 10.28
C ASN A 460 17.21 14.32 9.58
N ASN A 461 16.10 15.07 9.57
CA ASN A 461 16.02 16.41 9.00
C ASN A 461 15.98 17.49 10.10
N THR A 462 16.49 17.21 11.31
CA THR A 462 16.71 18.29 12.27
C THR A 462 17.76 19.25 11.71
N ALA A 463 17.56 20.53 11.99
CA ALA A 463 18.38 21.65 11.57
C ALA A 463 18.38 22.72 12.68
N ALA A 464 19.40 23.57 12.67
CA ALA A 464 19.40 24.81 13.45
C ALA A 464 19.13 25.98 12.50
N LEU A 465 18.26 26.90 12.90
CA LEU A 465 17.86 28.06 12.10
C LEU A 465 17.80 29.30 12.99
N LYS A 466 18.37 30.40 12.52
CA LYS A 466 18.37 31.69 13.22
C LYS A 466 17.24 32.58 12.71
N SER A 467 16.69 33.40 13.59
CA SER A 467 15.75 34.48 13.25
C SER A 467 14.53 34.05 12.39
N VAL A 468 13.92 32.90 12.70
CA VAL A 468 12.76 32.39 11.96
C VAL A 468 11.51 33.21 12.29
N GLN A 469 11.02 33.98 11.32
CA GLN A 469 9.79 34.76 11.44
C GLN A 469 8.54 33.87 11.31
N TYR A 470 7.63 33.93 12.27
CA TYR A 470 6.34 33.22 12.20
C TYR A 470 5.28 33.88 13.08
N GLU A 471 4.12 34.22 12.49
CA GLU A 471 2.99 34.85 13.18
C GLU A 471 3.37 36.09 14.02
N GLY A 472 4.30 36.91 13.53
CA GLY A 472 4.74 38.15 14.19
C GLY A 472 5.84 37.97 15.24
N GLU A 473 6.24 36.72 15.52
CA GLU A 473 7.29 36.38 16.47
C GLU A 473 8.57 35.90 15.76
N VAL A 474 9.71 36.07 16.42
CA VAL A 474 11.03 35.64 15.93
C VAL A 474 11.51 34.46 16.76
N TYR A 475 11.70 33.32 16.11
CA TYR A 475 12.11 32.07 16.76
C TYR A 475 13.59 31.76 16.48
N GLN A 476 14.31 31.35 17.52
CA GLN A 476 15.57 30.63 17.38
C GLN A 476 15.26 29.12 17.39
N ILE A 477 15.65 28.43 16.33
CA ILE A 477 15.47 26.98 16.22
C ILE A 477 16.79 26.32 16.57
N HIS A 478 16.81 25.62 17.71
CA HIS A 478 17.96 24.83 18.16
C HIS A 478 17.87 23.40 17.65
N ASN A 479 19.01 22.82 17.27
CA ASN A 479 19.08 21.41 16.92
C ASN A 479 19.47 20.57 18.14
N ASN A 480 18.47 20.05 18.86
CA ASN A 480 18.71 19.20 20.03
C ASN A 480 19.36 17.84 19.71
N PHE A 481 19.53 17.50 18.43
CA PHE A 481 20.05 16.22 17.94
C PHE A 481 21.54 16.28 17.57
N PHE A 482 22.21 17.42 17.74
CA PHE A 482 23.66 17.49 17.60
C PHE A 482 24.33 16.58 18.66
N PRO A 483 25.22 15.64 18.32
CA PRO A 483 25.56 14.55 19.24
C PRO A 483 26.86 14.72 20.04
N TYR A 484 27.59 15.82 19.89
CA TYR A 484 28.88 16.03 20.57
C TYR A 484 28.80 17.14 21.61
N LEU A 485 29.52 16.96 22.72
CA LEU A 485 29.59 17.94 23.80
C LEU A 485 30.32 19.20 23.32
N LEU A 486 29.83 20.35 23.75
CA LEU A 486 30.31 21.67 23.36
C LEU A 486 31.77 21.89 23.77
N ASN A 487 32.21 21.33 24.91
CA ASN A 487 33.61 21.40 25.34
C ASN A 487 34.55 20.69 24.34
N GLU A 488 34.10 19.58 23.76
CA GLU A 488 34.81 18.86 22.71
C GLU A 488 34.81 19.66 21.41
N VAL A 489 33.64 20.15 20.96
CA VAL A 489 33.54 20.92 19.72
C VAL A 489 34.42 22.18 19.77
N LYS A 490 34.55 22.82 20.93
CA LYS A 490 35.42 24.00 21.14
C LYS A 490 36.91 23.72 20.90
N THR A 491 37.33 22.46 20.94
CA THR A 491 38.71 22.03 20.61
C THR A 491 38.95 21.82 19.12
N TRP A 492 37.89 21.80 18.31
CA TRP A 492 38.02 21.56 16.88
C TRP A 492 38.43 22.84 16.13
N GLU A 493 38.98 22.65 14.94
CA GLU A 493 39.21 23.75 14.01
C GLU A 493 37.86 24.20 13.43
N ILE A 494 37.53 25.49 13.61
CA ILE A 494 36.29 26.11 13.11
C ILE A 494 36.68 27.32 12.28
N THR A 495 36.63 27.23 10.96
CA THR A 495 37.16 28.29 10.08
C THR A 495 36.27 29.53 9.98
N ASP A 496 35.00 29.43 10.36
CA ASP A 496 34.06 30.55 10.41
C ASP A 496 33.99 31.16 11.82
N SER A 497 34.41 32.42 11.93
CA SER A 497 34.45 33.14 13.20
C SER A 497 33.06 33.49 13.74
N GLU A 498 32.07 33.74 12.88
CA GLU A 498 30.70 34.05 13.29
C GLU A 498 30.04 32.81 13.91
N ILE A 499 30.19 31.65 13.27
CA ILE A 499 29.72 30.37 13.81
C ILE A 499 30.41 30.07 15.14
N ARG A 500 31.73 30.28 15.23
CA ARG A 500 32.48 30.10 16.48
C ARG A 500 31.95 30.98 17.62
N LEU A 501 31.61 32.23 17.33
CA LEU A 501 31.04 33.16 18.32
C LEU A 501 29.69 32.68 18.88
N THR A 502 28.91 31.91 18.11
CA THR A 502 27.64 31.34 18.59
C THR A 502 27.80 30.33 19.73
N MET A 503 29.01 29.81 19.96
CA MET A 503 29.31 28.82 21.00
C MET A 503 29.61 29.41 22.39
N SER A 504 29.85 30.73 22.47
CA SER A 504 30.30 31.38 23.73
C SER A 504 29.29 31.22 24.87
N ASN A 505 28.00 31.33 24.55
CA ASN A 505 26.89 31.21 25.52
C ASN A 505 26.01 29.98 25.25
N ALA A 506 26.46 29.07 24.38
CA ALA A 506 25.72 27.85 24.07
C ALA A 506 25.79 26.85 25.23
N LYS A 507 24.81 25.95 25.26
CA LYS A 507 24.76 24.79 26.15
C LYS A 507 24.85 23.52 25.32
N ASP A 508 25.26 22.43 25.95
CA ASP A 508 25.16 21.11 25.33
C ASP A 508 23.72 20.84 24.91
N THR A 509 23.58 20.21 23.75
CA THR A 509 22.28 19.74 23.26
C THR A 509 21.81 18.55 24.08
N PHE A 510 20.50 18.29 24.04
CA PHE A 510 19.92 17.16 24.75
C PHE A 510 20.60 15.83 24.38
N VAL A 511 20.82 15.57 23.09
CA VAL A 511 21.41 14.30 22.64
C VAL A 511 22.87 14.16 23.06
N ALA A 512 23.67 15.23 23.02
CA ALA A 512 25.05 15.18 23.50
C ALA A 512 25.11 14.82 24.99
N GLN A 513 24.23 15.41 25.80
CA GLN A 513 24.11 15.07 27.22
C GLN A 513 23.60 13.64 27.43
N TRP A 514 22.62 13.20 26.63
CA TRP A 514 22.04 11.86 26.74
C TRP A 514 23.04 10.76 26.37
N LEU A 515 23.93 11.01 25.40
CA LEU A 515 24.99 10.08 25.00
C LEU A 515 26.16 10.04 25.99
N ASN A 516 26.37 11.10 26.75
CA ASN A 516 27.52 11.21 27.65
C ASN A 516 27.49 10.11 28.72
N GLY A 517 28.55 9.29 28.78
CA GLY A 517 28.69 8.20 29.74
C GLY A 517 27.85 6.94 29.44
N ARG A 518 27.20 6.84 28.28
CA ARG A 518 26.52 5.60 27.85
C ARG A 518 27.49 4.63 27.19
N ASP A 519 27.29 3.34 27.47
CA ASP A 519 28.01 2.27 26.80
C ASP A 519 27.57 2.15 25.34
N LEU A 520 28.54 2.17 24.44
CA LEU A 520 28.32 2.03 23.01
C LEU A 520 28.73 0.63 22.56
N SER A 521 27.88 0.00 21.76
CA SER A 521 28.28 -1.19 21.03
C SER A 521 29.40 -0.87 20.03
N THR A 522 30.12 -1.90 19.58
CA THR A 522 31.20 -1.76 18.59
C THR A 522 30.73 -1.01 17.33
N GLU A 523 29.55 -1.35 16.82
CA GLU A 523 28.94 -0.74 15.63
C GLU A 523 28.53 0.71 15.90
N SER A 524 27.92 0.98 17.06
CA SER A 524 27.56 2.34 17.49
C SER A 524 28.77 3.23 17.65
N GLN A 525 29.86 2.71 18.23
CA GLN A 525 31.12 3.43 18.39
C GLN A 525 31.72 3.78 17.03
N LYS A 526 31.68 2.87 16.04
CA LYS A 526 32.13 3.18 14.66
C LYS A 526 31.33 4.32 14.04
N VAL A 527 30.00 4.33 14.22
CA VAL A 527 29.13 5.40 13.69
C VAL A 527 29.44 6.75 14.35
N ILE A 528 29.54 6.80 15.67
CA ILE A 528 29.89 8.02 16.41
C ILE A 528 31.27 8.55 16.00
N THR A 529 32.26 7.67 15.84
CA THR A 529 33.60 8.06 15.39
C THR A 529 33.58 8.57 13.96
N ALA A 530 32.92 7.89 13.02
CA ALA A 530 32.82 8.35 11.63
C ALA A 530 32.04 9.66 11.51
N GLY A 531 30.98 9.83 12.31
CA GLY A 531 30.23 11.07 12.42
C GLY A 531 31.10 12.21 12.93
N LYS A 532 31.97 11.94 13.92
CA LYS A 532 32.84 12.94 14.53
C LYS A 532 33.84 13.46 13.51
N GLU A 533 34.46 12.57 12.75
CA GLU A 533 35.38 12.94 11.67
C GLU A 533 34.70 13.74 10.56
N LEU A 534 33.46 13.38 10.18
CA LEU A 534 32.66 14.20 9.26
C LEU A 534 32.40 15.62 9.80
N TYR A 535 32.03 15.74 11.08
CA TYR A 535 31.72 17.03 11.69
C TYR A 535 32.99 17.88 11.83
N ARG A 536 34.12 17.29 12.25
CA ARG A 536 35.43 17.99 12.28
C ARG A 536 35.82 18.49 10.91
N PHE A 537 35.69 17.65 9.88
CA PHE A 537 35.95 18.05 8.50
C PHE A 537 35.04 19.21 8.07
N TYR A 538 33.73 19.13 8.38
CA TYR A 538 32.78 20.20 8.11
C TYR A 538 33.18 21.53 8.78
N PHE A 539 33.50 21.51 10.08
CA PHE A 539 33.89 22.72 10.83
C PHE A 539 35.18 23.35 10.30
N ALA A 540 36.16 22.52 9.93
CA ALA A 540 37.43 22.98 9.35
C ALA A 540 37.28 23.55 7.93
N ASN A 541 36.16 23.28 7.24
CA ASN A 541 35.92 23.70 5.85
C ASN A 541 34.68 24.62 5.71
N LEU A 542 34.23 25.27 6.79
CA LEU A 542 33.09 26.20 6.76
C LEU A 542 33.29 27.36 5.78
N ASN A 543 34.54 27.83 5.61
CA ASN A 543 34.91 28.85 4.64
C ASN A 543 34.85 28.41 3.16
N GLN A 544 34.70 27.11 2.88
CA GLN A 544 34.61 26.55 1.53
C GLN A 544 33.19 26.14 1.13
N ILE A 545 32.22 26.21 2.05
CA ILE A 545 30.83 25.81 1.79
C ILE A 545 29.92 27.04 1.64
N ARG A 546 28.82 26.86 0.92
CA ARG A 546 27.79 27.91 0.74
C ARG A 546 26.84 27.97 1.93
N THR A 547 27.31 28.41 3.10
CA THR A 547 26.52 28.46 4.35
C THR A 547 25.14 29.12 4.21
N PRO A 548 24.95 30.25 3.46
CA PRO A 548 23.63 30.90 3.38
C PRO A 548 22.60 30.05 2.63
N LYS A 549 23.03 29.24 1.65
CA LYS A 549 22.14 28.37 0.86
C LYS A 549 21.43 27.33 1.73
N PHE A 550 22.08 26.88 2.80
CA PHE A 550 21.59 25.86 3.71
C PHE A 550 21.21 26.42 5.09
N LYS A 551 21.15 27.76 5.23
CA LYS A 551 20.83 28.47 6.48
C LYS A 551 21.71 28.03 7.65
N ILE A 552 23.01 27.85 7.38
CA ILE A 552 23.99 27.49 8.40
C ILE A 552 24.47 28.80 9.03
N GLU A 553 23.96 29.10 10.23
CA GLU A 553 24.21 30.37 10.92
C GLU A 553 24.62 30.17 12.40
N THR A 554 24.60 28.93 12.88
CA THR A 554 24.91 28.55 14.26
C THR A 554 25.72 27.25 14.29
N TRP A 555 26.43 27.03 15.40
CA TRP A 555 27.32 25.87 15.59
C TRP A 555 26.60 24.52 15.54
N ASP A 556 25.32 24.47 15.92
CA ASP A 556 24.52 23.26 16.06
C ASP A 556 23.87 22.79 14.74
N ALA A 557 24.50 23.05 13.60
CA ALA A 557 24.00 22.64 12.29
C ALA A 557 23.60 21.15 12.26
N GLY A 558 22.44 20.88 11.65
CA GLY A 558 21.90 19.53 11.52
C GLY A 558 22.65 18.69 10.50
N LEU A 559 22.56 17.36 10.61
CA LEU A 559 23.20 16.44 9.67
C LEU A 559 22.78 16.72 8.22
N TRP A 560 21.50 17.03 7.98
CA TRP A 560 21.04 17.39 6.64
C TRP A 560 21.78 18.63 6.11
N GLN A 561 21.92 19.69 6.93
CA GLN A 561 22.64 20.91 6.54
C GLN A 561 24.09 20.60 6.20
N ILE A 562 24.79 19.89 7.09
CA ILE A 562 26.19 19.48 6.92
C ILE A 562 26.38 18.66 5.63
N LYS A 563 25.55 17.63 5.42
CA LYS A 563 25.67 16.77 4.24
C LYS A 563 25.41 17.52 2.95
N GLN A 564 24.32 18.29 2.92
CA GLN A 564 23.97 19.02 1.70
C GLN A 564 24.99 20.10 1.37
N SER A 565 25.54 20.80 2.36
CA SER A 565 26.55 21.83 2.10
C SER A 565 27.87 21.27 1.57
N LEU A 566 28.27 20.08 2.02
CA LEU A 566 29.48 19.41 1.55
C LEU A 566 29.29 18.82 0.14
N ILE A 567 28.17 18.14 -0.12
CA ILE A 567 27.82 17.59 -1.45
C ILE A 567 27.74 18.72 -2.48
N ASP A 568 27.18 19.85 -2.09
CA ASP A 568 26.94 20.99 -2.96
C ASP A 568 28.22 21.67 -3.47
N VAL A 569 29.35 21.44 -2.81
CA VAL A 569 30.68 21.91 -3.26
C VAL A 569 31.64 20.74 -3.53
N GLU A 570 31.11 19.50 -3.56
CA GLU A 570 31.84 18.28 -3.91
C GLU A 570 33.08 17.97 -3.04
N ILE A 571 33.02 18.28 -1.74
CA ILE A 571 34.08 17.96 -0.77
C ILE A 571 33.62 16.96 0.30
N GLY A 572 34.58 16.27 0.92
CA GLY A 572 34.30 15.39 2.07
C GLY A 572 33.60 14.07 1.72
N GLU A 573 33.61 13.66 0.44
CA GLU A 573 32.98 12.42 -0.04
C GLU A 573 33.41 11.19 0.78
N GLN A 574 34.71 11.08 1.10
CA GLN A 574 35.23 9.97 1.91
C GLN A 574 34.61 9.92 3.31
N PHE A 575 34.42 11.06 3.97
CA PHE A 575 33.79 11.11 5.30
C PHE A 575 32.30 10.75 5.25
N LEU A 576 31.60 11.23 4.20
CA LEU A 576 30.20 10.87 3.94
C LEU A 576 30.05 9.37 3.67
N LEU A 577 30.97 8.79 2.90
CA LEU A 577 31.00 7.36 2.61
C LEU A 577 31.29 6.54 3.87
N ASN A 578 32.30 6.92 4.66
CA ASN A 578 32.65 6.25 5.92
C ASN A 578 31.47 6.21 6.89
N LEU A 579 30.80 7.36 7.08
CA LEU A 579 29.61 7.43 7.92
C LEU A 579 28.48 6.56 7.38
N LYS A 580 28.24 6.59 6.05
CA LYS A 580 27.20 5.76 5.41
C LYS A 580 27.47 4.27 5.61
N THR A 581 28.73 3.84 5.47
CA THR A 581 29.14 2.44 5.67
C THR A 581 28.97 2.02 7.12
N ALA A 582 29.49 2.80 8.07
CA ALA A 582 29.32 2.50 9.50
C ALA A 582 27.84 2.44 9.90
N ASN A 583 27.01 3.37 9.39
CA ASN A 583 25.59 3.39 9.70
C ASN A 583 24.82 2.23 9.05
N ALA A 584 25.32 1.69 7.92
CA ALA A 584 24.80 0.47 7.32
C ALA A 584 25.17 -0.77 8.15
N GLU A 585 26.39 -0.86 8.69
CA GLU A 585 26.75 -1.96 9.61
C GLU A 585 25.86 -1.97 10.86
N LEU A 586 25.64 -0.80 11.48
CA LEU A 586 24.75 -0.67 12.62
C LEU A 586 23.30 -1.04 12.28
N LYS A 587 22.83 -0.68 11.08
CA LYS A 587 21.52 -1.10 10.58
C LYS A 587 21.39 -2.63 10.55
N GLU A 588 22.38 -3.33 10.01
CA GLU A 588 22.35 -4.80 9.89
C GLU A 588 22.35 -5.48 11.26
N LYS A 589 22.94 -4.85 12.29
CA LYS A 589 22.82 -5.28 13.69
C LYS A 589 21.42 -5.08 14.28
N ILE A 590 20.78 -3.94 14.00
CA ILE A 590 19.47 -3.60 14.57
C ILE A 590 18.34 -4.42 13.93
N TYR A 591 18.43 -4.68 12.62
CA TYR A 591 17.37 -5.36 11.86
C TYR A 591 16.86 -6.69 12.47
N PRO A 592 17.71 -7.69 12.78
CA PRO A 592 17.25 -8.94 13.38
C PRO A 592 16.62 -8.72 14.76
N GLN A 593 17.12 -7.77 15.54
CA GLN A 593 16.55 -7.45 16.86
C GLN A 593 15.12 -6.91 16.75
N LEU A 594 14.76 -6.16 15.70
CA LEU A 594 13.39 -5.73 15.46
C LEU A 594 12.41 -6.91 15.31
N ILE A 595 12.87 -8.01 14.71
CA ILE A 595 12.10 -9.26 14.56
C ILE A 595 12.03 -10.01 15.91
N ASP A 596 13.13 -10.04 16.67
CA ASP A 596 13.20 -10.68 17.98
C ASP A 596 12.34 -9.99 19.03
N TYR A 597 12.25 -8.66 18.98
CA TYR A 597 11.32 -7.87 19.78
C TYR A 597 9.88 -7.93 19.26
N ARG A 598 9.65 -8.58 18.12
CA ARG A 598 8.36 -8.69 17.42
C ARG A 598 7.77 -7.34 17.02
N ILE A 599 8.62 -6.34 16.77
CA ILE A 599 8.20 -5.02 16.28
C ILE A 599 7.83 -5.10 14.80
N ILE A 600 8.51 -5.96 14.04
CA ILE A 600 8.18 -6.31 12.65
C ILE A 600 8.07 -7.83 12.51
N LEU A 601 7.38 -8.26 11.45
CA LEU A 601 7.39 -9.66 11.02
C LEU A 601 8.73 -9.98 10.34
N GLY A 602 9.21 -11.20 10.58
CA GLY A 602 10.44 -11.74 9.98
C GLY A 602 10.25 -12.27 8.58
#